data_AF-A0A4T0B868-F1
#
_entry.id   AF-A0A4T0B868-F1
#
_cell.length_a   1.000
_cell.length_b   1.000
_cell.length_c   1.000
_cell.angle_alpha   90.00
_cell.angle_beta   90.00
_cell.angle_gamma   90.00
#
_symmetry.space_group_name_H-M   'P 1'
#
loop_
_entity.id
_entity.type
_entity.pdbx_description
1 polymer ?
#
loop_
_entity_poly.entity_id
_entity_poly.type
_entity_poly.pdbx_seq_one_letter_code
_entity_poly.pdbx_strand_id
1 'polypeptide(L)'
;MQSCLPCLKDLLGAPDRTKTDNSDPARSNTGDTMKKRRPKIGIVSQFKTTLLGSWVDVLLVCVPVGFALRYTHANGYAVFIVNFLAIISLAAMLSFATEELALYTGETLGGLLNASFGNATELIVSIIALAQNKILILQTSLIGSMRSNSLLVLGMCFSFGGINRLVQHFNVAVAQTASSMLAVLIGSLIIPTAFQRLGNNPAGGVAPISRGTAIILLLVYFAYLIFQLKTHVEIYNTLSQRNKKNRRSTRENGGTLMGIARIGAGTAASADITGPD
;
A
#
# COMPACT_ATOMS: atom_id res chain seq x y z
N MET A 1 -1.07 0.15 -4.93
CA MET A 1 -1.21 0.72 -3.57
C MET A 1 -2.63 1.17 -3.21
N GLN A 2 -3.44 1.74 -4.10
CA GLN A 2 -4.82 2.18 -3.79
C GLN A 2 -5.78 1.09 -3.26
N SER A 3 -5.58 -0.19 -3.62
CA SER A 3 -6.44 -1.28 -3.12
C SER A 3 -6.12 -1.76 -1.70
N CYS A 4 -4.97 -1.38 -1.11
CA CYS A 4 -4.55 -1.85 0.22
C CYS A 4 -4.66 -0.74 1.29
N LEU A 5 -4.86 0.51 0.89
CA LEU A 5 -5.14 1.64 1.78
C LEU A 5 -6.41 1.45 2.66
N PRO A 6 -7.51 0.85 2.17
CA PRO A 6 -8.67 0.57 3.01
C PRO A 6 -8.38 -0.50 4.08
N CYS A 7 -7.57 -1.51 3.73
CA CYS A 7 -7.22 -2.61 4.64
C CYS A 7 -6.25 -2.16 5.74
N LEU A 8 -5.32 -1.26 5.41
CA LEU A 8 -4.40 -0.64 6.37
C LEU A 8 -5.14 0.36 7.29
N LYS A 9 -6.09 1.14 6.76
CA LYS A 9 -6.97 2.03 7.55
C LYS A 9 -7.86 1.22 8.52
N ASP A 10 -8.39 0.06 8.08
CA ASP A 10 -9.13 -0.90 8.91
C ASP A 10 -8.25 -1.50 10.03
N LEU A 11 -6.96 -1.76 9.78
CA LEU A 11 -6.02 -2.35 10.75
C LEU A 11 -5.46 -1.33 11.76
N LEU A 12 -5.31 -0.06 11.35
CA LEU A 12 -4.74 1.02 12.17
C LEU A 12 -5.80 1.86 12.91
N GLY A 13 -7.07 1.45 12.90
CA GLY A 13 -8.13 2.11 13.66
C GLY A 13 -8.45 3.54 13.20
N ALA A 14 -8.17 3.88 11.94
CA ALA A 14 -8.61 5.14 11.38
C ALA A 14 -10.14 5.10 11.17
N PRO A 15 -10.90 6.15 11.52
CA PRO A 15 -12.35 6.16 11.32
C PRO A 15 -12.65 6.04 9.82
N ASP A 16 -13.30 4.93 9.45
CA ASP A 16 -13.79 4.65 8.11
C ASP A 16 -14.83 5.72 7.69
N ARG A 17 -14.39 6.70 6.90
CA ARG A 17 -15.27 7.74 6.34
C ARG A 17 -16.06 7.28 5.11
N THR A 18 -16.00 6.00 4.71
CA THR A 18 -16.71 5.48 3.52
C THR A 18 -18.10 4.91 3.80
N LYS A 19 -18.62 4.99 5.03
CA LYS A 19 -20.05 4.75 5.30
C LYS A 19 -20.91 5.96 4.90
N THR A 20 -21.05 6.20 3.61
CA THR A 20 -22.33 6.69 3.09
C THR A 20 -23.17 5.47 2.75
N ASP A 21 -24.22 5.34 3.57
CA ASP A 21 -25.33 4.42 3.49
C ASP A 21 -25.87 4.30 2.06
N ASN A 22 -25.69 3.13 1.44
CA ASN A 22 -26.39 2.75 0.21
C ASN A 22 -27.12 1.43 0.50
N SER A 23 -28.12 1.50 1.38
CA SER A 23 -29.28 0.62 1.33
C SER A 23 -30.34 1.26 0.45
N ASP A 24 -30.70 0.54 -0.62
CA ASP A 24 -31.98 0.52 -1.37
C ASP A 24 -32.86 1.78 -1.39
N PRO A 25 -33.29 2.26 -2.59
CA PRO A 25 -34.49 3.06 -2.68
C PRO A 25 -35.61 2.27 -3.36
N ALA A 26 -36.34 1.49 -2.55
CA ALA A 26 -37.76 1.29 -2.79
C ALA A 26 -38.51 2.53 -2.26
N ARG A 27 -39.31 3.14 -3.14
CA ARG A 27 -40.26 4.25 -2.94
C ARG A 27 -40.68 4.54 -1.48
N SER A 28 -40.55 5.80 -1.06
CA SER A 28 -41.67 6.56 -0.51
C SER A 28 -41.44 8.07 -0.66
N ASN A 29 -42.41 8.73 -1.27
CA ASN A 29 -42.54 10.19 -1.30
C ASN A 29 -42.92 10.67 0.10
N THR A 30 -42.24 11.67 0.65
CA THR A 30 -42.82 12.81 1.37
C THR A 30 -41.73 13.88 1.49
N GLY A 31 -42.05 15.12 1.10
CA GLY A 31 -41.12 16.24 1.16
C GLY A 31 -40.81 16.65 2.60
N ASP A 32 -39.52 16.85 2.86
CA ASP A 32 -39.00 17.97 3.66
C ASP A 32 -37.48 17.98 3.50
N THR A 33 -36.97 18.95 2.73
CA THR A 33 -35.53 19.11 2.49
C THR A 33 -34.86 19.78 3.69
N MET A 34 -34.61 18.99 4.74
CA MET A 34 -33.71 19.43 5.81
C MET A 34 -32.26 19.46 5.26
N LYS A 35 -31.83 20.63 4.78
CA LYS A 35 -30.42 20.93 4.47
C LYS A 35 -29.59 20.68 5.73
N LYS A 36 -28.97 19.50 5.84
CA LYS A 36 -27.98 19.16 6.87
C LYS A 36 -26.81 20.14 6.76
N ARG A 37 -26.81 21.20 7.58
CA ARG A 37 -25.71 22.17 7.67
C ARG A 37 -24.46 21.42 8.16
N ARG A 38 -23.51 21.19 7.26
CA ARG A 38 -22.20 20.64 7.62
C ARG A 38 -21.52 21.63 8.59
N PRO A 39 -21.02 21.20 9.76
CA PRO A 39 -20.35 22.11 10.68
C PRO A 39 -19.11 22.71 10.00
N LYS A 40 -18.91 24.02 10.14
CA LYS A 40 -17.68 24.70 9.70
C LYS A 40 -16.55 24.25 10.61
N ILE A 41 -15.83 23.20 10.21
CA ILE A 41 -14.65 22.73 10.94
C ILE A 41 -13.59 23.81 10.80
N GLY A 42 -13.12 24.37 11.92
CA GLY A 42 -12.07 25.39 11.90
C GLY A 42 -10.77 24.86 11.31
N ILE A 43 -10.02 25.72 10.62
CA ILE A 43 -8.72 25.41 9.98
C ILE A 43 -7.78 24.69 10.96
N VAL A 44 -7.76 25.12 12.22
CA VAL A 44 -6.95 24.51 13.29
C VAL A 44 -7.40 23.08 13.61
N SER A 45 -8.71 22.81 13.58
CA SER A 45 -9.25 21.46 13.79
C SER A 45 -9.01 20.56 12.59
N GLN A 46 -9.01 21.10 11.37
CA GLN A 46 -8.62 20.35 10.17
C GLN A 46 -7.14 20.00 10.22
N PHE A 47 -6.28 20.96 10.55
CA PHE A 47 -4.84 20.76 10.67
C PHE A 47 -4.47 19.74 11.75
N LYS A 48 -5.12 19.81 12.93
CA LYS A 48 -4.94 18.82 14.01
C LYS A 48 -5.40 17.42 13.59
N THR A 49 -6.49 17.32 12.83
CA THR A 49 -6.98 16.03 12.33
C THR A 49 -6.07 15.45 11.25
N THR A 50 -5.45 16.31 10.43
CA THR A 50 -4.47 15.89 9.41
C THR A 50 -3.13 15.47 10.01
N LEU A 51 -2.70 16.10 11.12
CA LEU A 51 -1.41 15.80 11.77
C LEU A 51 -1.45 14.73 12.85
N LEU A 52 -2.63 14.38 13.37
CA LEU A 52 -2.79 13.37 14.43
C LEU A 52 -3.87 12.33 14.08
N GLY A 53 -4.20 12.21 12.79
CA GLY A 53 -5.29 11.37 12.30
C GLY A 53 -4.94 9.90 12.21
N SER A 54 -3.67 9.58 11.98
CA SER A 54 -3.14 8.22 11.89
C SER A 54 -2.14 7.91 13.00
N TRP A 55 -2.05 6.63 13.39
CA TRP A 55 -1.01 6.13 14.28
C TRP A 55 0.41 6.40 13.74
N VAL A 56 0.56 6.48 12.42
CA VAL A 56 1.83 6.79 11.76
C VAL A 56 2.22 8.26 11.91
N ASP A 57 1.25 9.16 12.14
CA ASP A 57 1.52 10.60 12.28
C ASP A 57 2.09 10.95 13.67
N VAL A 58 2.00 10.04 14.64
CA VAL A 58 2.69 10.18 15.94
C VAL A 58 4.20 10.28 15.74
N LEU A 59 4.75 9.63 14.71
CA LEU A 59 6.17 9.69 14.36
C LEU A 59 6.60 11.08 13.84
N LEU A 60 5.68 12.01 13.61
CA LEU A 60 6.02 13.38 13.21
C LEU A 60 6.88 14.10 14.27
N VAL A 61 6.77 13.70 15.55
CA VAL A 61 7.66 14.18 16.62
C VAL A 61 9.13 13.88 16.34
N CYS A 62 9.44 12.86 15.53
CA CYS A 62 10.80 12.54 15.12
C CYS A 62 11.42 13.63 14.24
N VAL A 63 10.65 14.51 13.59
CA VAL A 63 11.17 15.61 12.76
C VAL A 63 11.95 16.63 13.62
N PRO A 64 11.35 17.31 14.61
CA PRO A 64 12.09 18.26 15.45
C PRO A 64 13.18 17.57 16.27
N VAL A 65 12.96 16.32 16.70
CA VAL A 65 13.97 15.52 17.42
C VAL A 65 15.16 15.22 16.51
N GLY A 66 14.95 14.90 15.23
CA GLY A 66 16.00 14.67 14.25
C GLY A 66 16.89 15.90 14.04
N PHE A 67 16.30 17.09 13.96
CA PHE A 67 17.05 18.36 13.93
C PHE A 67 17.84 18.56 15.22
N ALA A 68 17.20 18.42 16.38
CA ALA A 68 17.86 18.58 17.69
C ALA A 68 19.08 17.65 17.83
N LEU A 69 18.94 16.36 17.48
CA LEU A 69 20.04 15.39 17.52
C LEU A 69 21.20 15.75 16.60
N ARG A 70 20.91 16.36 15.44
CA ARG A 70 21.95 16.85 14.53
C ARG A 70 22.71 18.03 15.12
N TYR A 71 22.01 18.95 15.78
CA TYR A 71 22.63 20.10 16.44
C TYR A 71 23.47 19.71 17.65
N THR A 72 23.04 18.72 18.42
CA THR A 72 23.81 18.23 19.58
C THR A 72 24.94 17.28 19.21
N HIS A 73 25.24 17.10 17.91
CA HIS A 73 26.25 16.17 17.40
C HIS A 73 26.13 14.75 17.99
N ALA A 74 24.89 14.26 18.11
CA ALA A 74 24.62 12.93 18.63
C ALA A 74 25.15 11.81 17.70
N ASN A 75 25.13 10.57 18.19
CA ASN A 75 25.58 9.39 17.44
C ASN A 75 24.90 9.32 16.05
N GLY A 76 25.70 9.11 15.00
CA GLY A 76 25.23 9.00 13.61
C GLY A 76 24.15 7.93 13.40
N TYR A 77 24.18 6.83 14.16
CA TYR A 77 23.13 5.81 14.10
C TYR A 77 21.79 6.32 14.64
N ALA A 78 21.80 7.09 15.73
CA ALA A 78 20.60 7.67 16.31
C ALA A 78 20.00 8.74 15.38
N VAL A 79 20.84 9.59 14.80
CA VAL A 79 20.42 10.58 13.79
C VAL A 79 19.79 9.87 12.59
N PHE A 80 20.39 8.78 12.11
CA PHE A 80 19.84 8.02 10.98
C PHE A 80 18.47 7.41 11.29
N ILE A 81 18.34 6.69 12.41
CA ILE A 81 17.08 6.01 12.78
C ILE A 81 15.95 7.03 12.99
N VAL A 82 16.21 8.13 13.70
CA VAL A 82 15.19 9.15 13.97
C VAL A 82 14.74 9.83 12.67
N ASN A 83 15.66 10.19 11.78
CA ASN A 83 15.30 10.78 10.48
C ASN A 83 14.59 9.76 9.57
N PHE A 84 14.96 8.48 9.63
CA PHE A 84 14.25 7.42 8.90
C PHE A 84 12.79 7.30 9.35
N LEU A 85 12.53 7.29 10.66
CA LEU A 85 11.17 7.30 11.22
C LEU A 85 10.39 8.56 10.84
N ALA A 86 11.06 9.72 10.83
CA ALA A 86 10.46 10.97 10.39
C ALA A 86 9.99 10.91 8.92
N ILE A 87 10.81 10.35 8.02
CA ILE A 87 10.47 10.19 6.60
C ILE A 87 9.23 9.31 6.41
N ILE A 88 9.05 8.26 7.22
CA ILE A 88 7.87 7.39 7.15
C ILE A 88 6.58 8.20 7.40
N SER A 89 6.57 9.05 8.43
CA SER A 89 5.43 9.92 8.74
C SER A 89 5.18 10.97 7.66
N LEU A 90 6.24 11.64 7.20
CA LEU A 90 6.18 12.63 6.13
C LEU A 90 5.62 12.04 4.82
N ALA A 91 5.99 10.79 4.50
CA ALA A 91 5.47 10.08 3.33
C ALA A 91 3.97 9.84 3.42
N ALA A 92 3.48 9.44 4.59
CA ALA A 92 2.05 9.23 4.83
C ALA A 92 1.27 10.55 4.67
N MET A 93 1.79 11.64 5.24
CA MET A 93 1.17 12.96 5.14
C MET A 93 1.13 13.48 3.70
N LEU A 94 2.23 13.30 2.94
CA LEU A 94 2.29 13.68 1.52
C LEU A 94 1.29 12.88 0.68
N SER A 95 1.15 11.58 0.93
CA SER A 95 0.18 10.74 0.24
C SER A 95 -1.26 11.18 0.53
N PHE A 96 -1.58 11.48 1.79
CA PHE A 96 -2.90 12.02 2.16
C PHE A 96 -3.18 13.37 1.50
N ALA A 97 -2.22 14.30 1.54
CA ALA A 97 -2.36 15.60 0.89
C ALA A 97 -2.55 15.47 -0.63
N THR A 98 -1.87 14.52 -1.26
CA THR A 98 -2.01 14.23 -2.70
C THR A 98 -3.39 13.66 -3.01
N GLU A 99 -3.90 12.76 -2.18
CA GLU A 99 -5.24 12.19 -2.32
C GLU A 99 -6.32 13.28 -2.22
N GLU A 100 -6.22 14.15 -1.21
CA GLU A 100 -7.13 15.29 -1.06
C GLU A 100 -7.04 16.27 -2.23
N LEU A 101 -5.83 16.60 -2.70
CA LEU A 101 -5.65 17.48 -3.86
C LEU A 101 -6.23 16.86 -5.15
N ALA A 102 -6.05 15.56 -5.35
CA ALA A 102 -6.55 14.84 -6.50
C ALA A 102 -8.09 14.92 -6.64
N LEU A 103 -8.82 15.03 -5.51
CA LEU A 103 -10.27 15.20 -5.51
C LEU A 103 -10.73 16.53 -6.13
N TYR A 104 -9.89 17.57 -6.10
CA TYR A 104 -10.22 18.90 -6.64
C TYR A 104 -9.67 19.16 -8.03
N THR A 105 -8.72 18.36 -8.52
CA THR A 105 -8.03 18.57 -9.80
C THR A 105 -8.64 17.82 -10.98
N GLY A 106 -9.67 17.01 -10.75
CA GLY A 106 -10.29 16.14 -11.76
C GLY A 106 -9.48 14.87 -12.01
N GLU A 107 -10.07 13.94 -12.75
CA GLU A 107 -9.63 12.55 -12.81
C GLU A 107 -8.24 12.35 -13.46
N THR A 108 -8.00 13.00 -14.60
CA THR A 108 -6.72 12.89 -15.33
C THR A 108 -5.56 13.51 -14.56
N LEU A 109 -5.77 14.73 -14.02
CA LEU A 109 -4.73 15.46 -13.29
C LEU A 109 -4.52 14.83 -11.90
N GLY A 110 -5.59 14.36 -11.24
CA GLY A 110 -5.51 13.60 -10.00
C GLY A 110 -4.76 12.28 -10.16
N GLY A 111 -4.96 11.57 -11.26
CA GLY A 111 -4.18 10.38 -11.62
C GLY A 111 -2.70 10.68 -11.80
N LEU A 112 -2.35 11.78 -12.47
CA LEU A 112 -0.96 12.22 -12.65
C LEU A 112 -0.30 12.66 -11.34
N LEU A 113 -1.05 13.37 -10.48
CA LEU A 113 -0.61 13.75 -9.14
C LEU A 113 -0.30 12.52 -8.28
N ASN A 114 -1.18 11.52 -8.29
CA ASN A 114 -0.94 10.28 -7.56
C ASN A 114 0.26 9.49 -8.12
N ALA A 115 0.43 9.46 -9.45
CA ALA A 115 1.58 8.82 -10.07
C ALA A 115 2.92 9.49 -9.68
N SER A 116 2.93 10.81 -9.58
CA SER A 116 4.12 11.62 -9.29
C SER A 116 4.38 11.74 -7.79
N PHE A 117 3.46 12.35 -7.03
CA PHE A 117 3.62 12.60 -5.61
C PHE A 117 3.44 11.35 -4.75
N GLY A 118 2.73 10.32 -5.24
CA GLY A 118 2.63 9.03 -4.56
C GLY A 118 3.97 8.29 -4.46
N ASN A 119 4.92 8.58 -5.37
CA ASN A 119 6.29 8.05 -5.36
C ASN A 119 7.34 9.15 -5.07
N ALA A 120 6.94 10.35 -4.66
CA ALA A 120 7.86 11.48 -4.52
C ALA A 120 8.90 11.25 -3.44
N THR A 121 8.57 10.57 -2.34
CA THR A 121 9.54 10.28 -1.28
C THR A 121 10.69 9.39 -1.78
N GLU A 122 10.37 8.39 -2.58
CA GLU A 122 11.37 7.53 -3.22
C GLU A 122 12.24 8.30 -4.21
N LEU A 123 11.63 9.17 -5.04
CA LEU A 123 12.34 10.01 -5.99
C LEU A 123 13.25 11.04 -5.31
N ILE A 124 12.80 11.70 -4.24
CA ILE A 124 13.58 12.68 -3.48
C ILE A 124 14.79 12.01 -2.84
N VAL A 125 14.61 10.89 -2.13
CA VAL A 125 15.72 10.15 -1.50
C VAL A 125 16.71 9.66 -2.57
N SER A 126 16.20 9.22 -3.72
CA SER A 126 17.02 8.80 -4.86
C SER A 126 17.87 9.94 -5.43
N ILE A 127 17.28 11.12 -5.63
CA ILE A 127 18.01 12.30 -6.13
C ILE A 127 19.07 12.75 -5.12
N ILE A 128 18.78 12.77 -3.83
CA ILE A 128 19.75 13.12 -2.79
C ILE A 128 20.91 12.12 -2.75
N ALA A 129 20.61 10.82 -2.81
CA ALA A 129 21.63 9.78 -2.87
C ALA A 129 22.52 9.91 -4.12
N LEU A 130 21.91 10.22 -5.27
CA LEU A 130 22.64 10.46 -6.52
C LEU A 130 23.52 11.69 -6.44
N ALA A 131 23.02 12.81 -5.89
CA ALA A 131 23.78 14.05 -5.68
C ALA A 131 25.00 13.85 -4.76
N GLN A 132 24.90 12.89 -3.83
CA GLN A 132 26.00 12.50 -2.93
C GLN A 132 26.88 11.36 -3.47
N ASN A 133 26.73 10.98 -4.75
CA ASN A 133 27.43 9.86 -5.39
C ASN A 133 27.26 8.51 -4.68
N LYS A 134 26.14 8.29 -3.97
CA LYS A 134 25.79 7.05 -3.28
C LYS A 134 25.06 6.07 -4.21
N ILE A 135 25.66 5.76 -5.35
CA ILE A 135 25.05 4.95 -6.43
C ILE A 135 24.65 3.56 -5.95
N LEU A 136 25.46 2.91 -5.11
CA LEU A 136 25.15 1.58 -4.57
C LEU A 136 23.88 1.59 -3.71
N ILE A 137 23.71 2.63 -2.87
CA ILE A 137 22.53 2.78 -2.00
C ILE A 137 21.30 3.06 -2.86
N LEU A 138 21.42 3.92 -3.86
CA LEU A 138 20.36 4.20 -4.83
C LEU A 138 19.89 2.92 -5.54
N GLN A 139 20.80 2.15 -6.13
CA GLN A 139 20.48 0.94 -6.88
C GLN A 139 19.82 -0.13 -6.01
N THR A 140 20.39 -0.38 -4.82
CA THR A 140 19.84 -1.36 -3.88
C THR A 140 18.47 -0.94 -3.34
N SER A 141 18.25 0.36 -3.12
CA SER A 141 16.96 0.92 -2.71
C SER A 141 15.88 0.78 -3.79
N LEU A 142 16.19 1.11 -5.05
CA LEU A 142 15.23 1.00 -6.16
C LEU A 142 14.80 -0.44 -6.43
N ILE A 143 15.73 -1.39 -6.35
CA ILE A 143 15.39 -2.81 -6.50
C ILE A 143 14.60 -3.30 -5.26
N GLY A 144 14.96 -2.80 -4.08
CA GLY A 144 14.26 -3.09 -2.83
C GLY A 144 12.81 -2.62 -2.83
N SER A 145 12.53 -1.41 -3.30
CA SER A 145 11.16 -0.86 -3.36
C SER A 145 10.27 -1.67 -4.30
N MET A 146 10.77 -2.06 -5.48
CA MET A 146 10.04 -2.90 -6.44
C MET A 146 9.66 -4.26 -5.84
N ARG A 147 10.60 -4.93 -5.15
CA ARG A 147 10.35 -6.21 -4.49
C ARG A 147 9.43 -6.06 -3.28
N SER A 148 9.59 -5.01 -2.49
CA SER A 148 8.74 -4.72 -1.33
C SER A 148 7.29 -4.52 -1.76
N ASN A 149 7.04 -3.71 -2.79
CA ASN A 149 5.67 -3.47 -3.27
C ASN A 149 5.02 -4.74 -3.86
N SER A 150 5.80 -5.60 -4.50
CA SER A 150 5.25 -6.75 -5.25
C SER A 150 5.15 -8.03 -4.42
N LEU A 151 6.10 -8.29 -3.51
CA LEU A 151 6.12 -9.49 -2.68
C LEU A 151 5.65 -9.18 -1.26
N LEU A 152 6.25 -8.19 -0.60
CA LEU A 152 6.00 -7.91 0.82
C LEU A 152 4.59 -7.35 1.01
N VAL A 153 4.28 -6.24 0.32
CA VAL A 153 2.98 -5.57 0.43
C VAL A 153 1.87 -6.50 -0.09
N LEU A 154 2.04 -7.11 -1.26
CA LEU A 154 1.05 -8.05 -1.80
C LEU A 154 0.82 -9.24 -0.86
N GLY A 155 1.90 -9.84 -0.34
CA GLY A 155 1.84 -10.95 0.60
C GLY A 155 1.13 -10.58 1.90
N MET A 156 1.36 -9.38 2.43
CA MET A 156 0.60 -8.85 3.57
C MET A 156 -0.87 -8.62 3.20
N CYS A 157 -1.18 -8.08 2.03
CA CYS A 157 -2.56 -7.85 1.59
C CYS A 157 -3.34 -9.18 1.44
N PHE A 158 -2.70 -10.26 0.98
CA PHE A 158 -3.31 -11.60 0.93
C PHE A 158 -3.42 -12.23 2.31
N SER A 159 -2.36 -12.16 3.12
CA SER A 159 -2.36 -12.72 4.48
C SER A 159 -3.44 -12.06 5.33
N PHE A 160 -3.39 -10.74 5.52
CA PHE A 160 -4.34 -10.03 6.35
C PHE A 160 -5.73 -9.89 5.71
N GLY A 161 -5.80 -9.74 4.38
CA GLY A 161 -7.06 -9.65 3.67
C GLY A 161 -7.86 -10.96 3.64
N GLY A 162 -7.16 -12.10 3.72
CA GLY A 162 -7.70 -13.46 3.73
C GLY A 162 -8.09 -14.03 5.11
N ILE A 163 -7.62 -13.45 6.23
CA ILE A 163 -7.92 -13.97 7.60
C ILE A 163 -9.42 -14.23 7.83
N ASN A 164 -10.30 -13.38 7.30
CA ASN A 164 -11.76 -13.50 7.48
C ASN A 164 -12.51 -13.72 6.16
N ARG A 165 -11.81 -14.17 5.09
CA ARG A 165 -12.37 -14.30 3.74
C ARG A 165 -11.76 -15.49 3.01
N LEU A 166 -12.60 -16.38 2.50
CA LEU A 166 -12.17 -17.53 1.69
C LEU A 166 -11.70 -17.12 0.28
N VAL A 167 -12.31 -16.08 -0.29
CA VAL A 167 -12.01 -15.58 -1.64
C VAL A 167 -11.91 -14.05 -1.61
N GLN A 168 -10.92 -13.51 -2.31
CA GLN A 168 -10.77 -12.07 -2.54
C GLN A 168 -10.96 -11.78 -4.04
N HIS A 169 -12.06 -11.13 -4.38
CA HIS A 169 -12.33 -10.59 -5.70
C HIS A 169 -11.57 -9.27 -5.90
N PHE A 170 -10.93 -9.17 -7.06
CA PHE A 170 -10.26 -7.98 -7.57
C PHE A 170 -10.50 -7.89 -9.08
N ASN A 171 -10.32 -6.70 -9.65
CA ASN A 171 -10.37 -6.53 -11.10
C ASN A 171 -9.18 -7.24 -11.74
N VAL A 172 -9.44 -8.40 -12.35
CA VAL A 172 -8.42 -9.26 -12.97
C VAL A 172 -7.74 -8.55 -14.14
N ALA A 173 -8.47 -7.74 -14.92
CA ALA A 173 -7.88 -7.03 -16.06
C ALA A 173 -6.82 -6.01 -15.59
N VAL A 174 -7.15 -5.19 -14.58
CA VAL A 174 -6.22 -4.19 -14.02
C VAL A 174 -5.03 -4.85 -13.30
N ALA A 175 -5.29 -5.93 -12.56
CA ALA A 175 -4.22 -6.66 -11.88
C ALA A 175 -3.26 -7.33 -12.87
N GLN A 176 -3.80 -7.94 -13.93
CA GLN A 176 -3.01 -8.61 -14.96
C GLN A 176 -2.17 -7.62 -15.77
N THR A 177 -2.73 -6.47 -16.16
CA THR A 177 -1.95 -5.44 -16.88
C THR A 177 -0.82 -4.90 -16.01
N ALA A 178 -1.08 -4.65 -14.72
CA ALA A 178 -0.06 -4.21 -13.76
C ALA A 178 1.04 -5.27 -13.57
N SER A 179 0.68 -6.55 -13.45
CA SER A 179 1.64 -7.65 -13.32
C SER A 179 2.51 -7.81 -14.58
N SER A 180 1.91 -7.71 -15.76
CA SER A 180 2.64 -7.79 -17.03
C SER A 180 3.60 -6.61 -17.19
N MET A 181 3.20 -5.39 -16.84
CA MET A 181 4.08 -4.22 -16.86
C MET A 181 5.25 -4.38 -15.88
N LEU A 182 5.00 -4.89 -14.68
CA LEU A 182 6.06 -5.18 -13.72
C LEU A 182 7.05 -6.22 -14.25
N ALA A 183 6.57 -7.28 -14.92
CA ALA A 183 7.43 -8.28 -15.54
C ALA A 183 8.33 -7.68 -16.64
N VAL A 184 7.78 -6.81 -17.48
CA VAL A 184 8.54 -6.08 -18.51
C VAL A 184 9.59 -5.16 -17.86
N LEU A 185 9.24 -4.45 -16.77
CA LEU A 185 10.17 -3.59 -16.03
C LEU A 185 11.35 -4.40 -15.46
N ILE A 186 11.07 -5.50 -14.77
CA ILE A 186 12.10 -6.36 -14.18
C ILE A 186 12.97 -6.99 -15.27
N GLY A 187 12.35 -7.53 -16.33
CA GLY A 187 13.08 -8.12 -17.47
C GLY A 187 14.01 -7.11 -18.13
N SER A 188 13.55 -5.87 -18.32
CA SER A 188 14.35 -4.78 -18.90
C SER A 188 15.52 -4.38 -18.00
N LEU A 189 15.32 -4.35 -16.68
CA LEU A 189 16.38 -4.03 -15.70
C LEU A 189 17.46 -5.13 -15.60
N ILE A 190 17.13 -6.37 -15.93
CA ILE A 190 18.10 -7.48 -15.95
C ILE A 190 19.09 -7.32 -17.11
N ILE A 191 18.69 -6.74 -18.25
CA ILE A 191 19.52 -6.66 -19.47
C ILE A 191 20.87 -5.95 -19.21
N PRO A 192 20.92 -4.72 -18.64
CA PRO A 192 22.21 -4.07 -18.35
C PRO A 192 23.05 -4.83 -17.32
N THR A 193 22.43 -5.45 -16.32
CA THR A 193 23.12 -6.23 -15.28
C THR A 193 23.71 -7.52 -15.84
N ALA A 194 22.98 -8.23 -16.69
CA ALA A 194 23.44 -9.44 -17.36
C ALA A 194 24.60 -9.12 -18.31
N PHE A 195 24.51 -8.02 -19.06
CA PHE A 195 25.57 -7.56 -19.94
C PHE A 195 26.85 -7.21 -19.16
N GLN A 196 26.73 -6.58 -17.99
CA GLN A 196 27.88 -6.32 -17.11
C GLN A 196 28.53 -7.60 -16.57
N ARG A 197 27.75 -8.65 -16.30
CA ARG A 197 28.24 -9.91 -15.71
C ARG A 197 28.82 -10.87 -16.74
N LEU A 198 28.25 -10.90 -17.95
CA LEU A 198 28.60 -11.84 -19.01
C LEU A 198 29.50 -11.22 -20.09
N GLY A 199 29.47 -9.90 -20.24
CA GLY A 199 30.30 -9.18 -21.21
C GLY A 199 31.74 -9.02 -20.73
N ASN A 200 32.70 -9.47 -21.52
CA ASN A 200 34.14 -9.22 -21.32
C ASN A 200 34.55 -7.74 -21.53
N ASN A 201 33.63 -6.79 -21.46
CA ASN A 201 33.89 -5.37 -21.72
C ASN A 201 34.00 -4.58 -20.41
N PRO A 202 35.18 -4.01 -20.08
CA PRO A 202 35.39 -3.24 -18.87
C PRO A 202 34.71 -1.87 -18.98
N ALA A 203 33.79 -1.59 -18.05
CA ALA A 203 33.24 -0.28 -17.66
C ALA A 203 32.58 0.66 -18.70
N GLY A 204 33.01 0.70 -19.97
CA GLY A 204 32.55 1.69 -20.96
C GLY A 204 31.25 1.31 -21.70
N GLY A 205 30.93 0.01 -21.80
CA GLY A 205 29.78 -0.47 -22.60
C GLY A 205 28.45 -0.54 -21.85
N VAL A 206 28.45 -0.53 -20.51
CA VAL A 206 27.22 -0.74 -19.71
C VAL A 206 26.39 0.54 -19.59
N ALA A 207 27.05 1.71 -19.52
CA ALA A 207 26.36 3.00 -19.33
C ALA A 207 25.48 3.40 -20.53
N PRO A 208 25.91 3.27 -21.80
CA PRO A 208 25.04 3.53 -22.95
C PRO A 208 23.82 2.61 -22.99
N ILE A 209 24.01 1.31 -22.70
CA ILE A 209 22.93 0.33 -22.66
C ILE A 209 21.93 0.70 -21.56
N SER A 210 22.40 1.00 -20.35
CA SER A 210 21.54 1.43 -19.24
C SER A 210 20.75 2.70 -19.55
N ARG A 211 21.37 3.69 -20.21
CA ARG A 211 20.68 4.92 -20.65
C ARG A 211 19.62 4.63 -21.72
N GLY A 212 19.93 3.78 -22.69
CA GLY A 212 18.98 3.33 -23.72
C GLY A 212 17.78 2.61 -23.11
N THR A 213 18.02 1.66 -22.19
CA THR A 213 16.96 0.97 -21.44
C THR A 213 16.10 1.95 -20.64
N ALA A 214 16.70 2.94 -19.97
CA ALA A 214 15.96 3.96 -19.21
C ALA A 214 15.02 4.79 -20.11
N ILE A 215 15.48 5.21 -21.31
CA ILE A 215 14.65 5.95 -22.27
C ILE A 215 13.47 5.09 -22.75
N ILE A 216 13.72 3.83 -23.11
CA ILE A 216 12.67 2.90 -23.55
C ILE A 216 11.63 2.69 -22.43
N LEU A 217 12.08 2.44 -21.20
CA LEU A 217 11.18 2.26 -20.05
C LEU A 217 10.35 3.52 -19.77
N LEU A 218 10.92 4.70 -19.95
CA LEU A 218 10.22 5.98 -19.78
C LEU A 218 9.17 6.20 -20.87
N LEU A 219 9.43 5.82 -22.12
CA LEU A 219 8.43 5.83 -23.21
C LEU A 219 7.29 4.83 -22.94
N VAL A 220 7.62 3.61 -22.50
CA VAL A 220 6.61 2.61 -22.12
C VAL A 220 5.77 3.11 -20.95
N TYR A 221 6.38 3.78 -19.96
CA TYR A 221 5.66 4.39 -18.85
C TYR A 221 4.71 5.51 -19.31
N PHE A 222 5.12 6.39 -20.22
CA PHE A 222 4.22 7.39 -20.79
C PHE A 222 3.08 6.78 -21.58
N ALA A 223 3.34 5.76 -22.40
CA ALA A 223 2.30 5.01 -23.10
C ALA A 223 1.32 4.36 -22.11
N TYR A 224 1.84 3.79 -21.00
CA TYR A 224 1.03 3.25 -19.92
C TYR A 224 0.18 4.32 -19.22
N LEU A 225 0.71 5.52 -18.96
CA LEU A 225 -0.07 6.62 -18.39
C LEU A 225 -1.18 7.08 -19.34
N ILE A 226 -0.92 7.18 -20.64
CA ILE A 226 -1.97 7.49 -21.63
C ILE A 226 -3.03 6.38 -21.65
N PHE A 227 -2.60 5.13 -21.58
CA PHE A 227 -3.51 3.99 -21.50
C PHE A 227 -4.43 4.06 -20.27
N GLN A 228 -3.85 4.36 -19.11
CA GLN A 228 -4.56 4.44 -17.84
C GLN A 228 -5.47 5.67 -17.73
N LEU A 229 -5.00 6.84 -18.17
CA LEU A 229 -5.67 8.13 -17.93
C LEU A 229 -6.54 8.62 -19.10
N LYS A 230 -6.44 8.01 -20.28
CA LYS A 230 -7.22 8.39 -21.46
C LYS A 230 -7.95 7.23 -22.11
N THR A 231 -7.24 6.18 -22.54
CA THR A 231 -7.85 5.20 -23.46
C THR A 231 -8.67 4.13 -22.76
N HIS A 232 -8.26 3.66 -21.57
CA HIS A 232 -8.91 2.56 -20.84
C HIS A 232 -9.38 2.98 -19.44
N VAL A 233 -9.70 4.27 -19.28
CA VAL A 233 -10.14 4.87 -18.01
C VAL A 233 -11.28 4.10 -17.36
N GLU A 234 -12.27 3.66 -18.14
CA GLU A 234 -13.44 2.93 -17.63
C GLU A 234 -13.04 1.64 -16.89
N ILE A 235 -12.10 0.87 -17.44
CA ILE A 235 -11.61 -0.37 -16.81
C ILE A 235 -10.90 -0.06 -15.49
N TYR A 236 -10.12 1.03 -15.43
CA TYR A 236 -9.41 1.44 -14.22
C TYR A 236 -10.32 2.06 -13.15
N ASN A 237 -11.45 2.66 -13.54
CA ASN A 237 -12.44 3.22 -12.63
C ASN A 237 -13.46 2.22 -12.12
N THR A 238 -13.60 1.05 -12.78
CA THR A 238 -14.51 0.02 -12.30
C THR A 238 -14.10 -0.48 -10.91
N LEU A 239 -14.98 -0.24 -9.93
CA LEU A 239 -14.78 -0.72 -8.57
C LEU A 239 -14.81 -2.25 -8.55
N SER A 240 -13.82 -2.86 -7.86
CA SER A 240 -13.81 -4.32 -7.66
C SER A 240 -15.01 -4.75 -6.81
N GLN A 241 -15.55 -5.94 -7.10
CA GLN A 241 -16.69 -6.49 -6.34
C GLN A 241 -16.38 -6.55 -4.84
N ARG A 242 -17.34 -6.10 -4.02
CA ARG A 242 -17.16 -6.04 -2.56
C ARG A 242 -17.02 -7.45 -1.99
N ASN A 243 -15.86 -7.72 -1.40
CA ASN A 243 -15.59 -8.99 -0.74
C ASN A 243 -16.45 -9.14 0.53
N LYS A 244 -17.38 -10.11 0.52
CA LYS A 244 -18.21 -10.45 1.67
C LYS A 244 -17.30 -10.94 2.81
N LYS A 245 -17.32 -10.24 3.96
CA LYS A 245 -16.68 -10.73 5.19
C LYS A 245 -17.52 -11.92 5.68
N ASN A 246 -16.90 -13.05 6.00
CA ASN A 246 -17.62 -14.06 6.77
C ASN A 246 -18.01 -13.40 8.09
N ARG A 247 -19.31 -13.25 8.37
CA ARG A 247 -19.77 -12.92 9.72
C ARG A 247 -19.23 -14.05 10.59
N ARG A 248 -18.22 -13.77 11.41
CA ARG A 248 -17.93 -14.62 12.56
C ARG A 248 -19.27 -14.86 13.24
N SER A 249 -19.66 -16.12 13.35
CA SER A 249 -20.79 -16.53 14.15
C SER A 249 -20.63 -15.87 15.52
N THR A 250 -21.49 -14.92 15.83
CA THR A 250 -21.72 -14.53 17.22
C THR A 250 -22.39 -15.74 17.86
N ARG A 251 -21.69 -16.34 18.83
CA ARG A 251 -21.94 -17.62 19.54
C ARG A 251 -21.49 -18.87 18.79
N GLU A 252 -20.44 -19.49 19.31
CA GLU A 252 -20.58 -20.81 19.93
C GLU A 252 -19.39 -21.09 20.87
N ASN A 253 -19.48 -20.64 22.14
CA ASN A 253 -18.60 -21.10 23.22
C ASN A 253 -18.81 -22.60 23.57
N GLY A 254 -19.44 -23.38 22.69
CA GLY A 254 -19.75 -24.81 22.88
C GLY A 254 -19.13 -25.74 21.83
N GLY A 255 -18.71 -25.24 20.66
CA GLY A 255 -18.24 -26.10 19.57
C GLY A 255 -16.83 -26.67 19.78
N THR A 256 -15.94 -25.92 20.43
CA THR A 256 -14.60 -26.38 20.79
C THR A 256 -14.63 -27.43 21.91
N LEU A 257 -15.59 -27.35 22.84
CA LEU A 257 -15.77 -28.36 23.89
C LEU A 257 -16.34 -29.67 23.31
N MET A 258 -17.26 -29.58 22.34
CA MET A 258 -17.84 -30.75 21.67
C MET A 258 -16.81 -31.52 20.81
N GLY A 259 -15.86 -30.80 20.19
CA GLY A 259 -14.76 -31.40 19.44
C GLY A 259 -13.76 -32.14 20.32
N ILE A 260 -13.40 -31.59 21.47
CA ILE A 260 -12.50 -32.23 22.44
C ILE A 260 -13.20 -33.40 23.16
N ALA A 261 -14.49 -33.25 23.49
CA ALA A 261 -15.28 -34.33 24.11
C ALA A 261 -15.44 -35.56 23.20
N ARG A 262 -15.55 -35.37 21.87
CA ARG A 262 -15.57 -36.49 20.92
C ARG A 262 -14.23 -37.22 20.81
N ILE A 263 -13.11 -36.50 20.95
CA ILE A 263 -11.77 -37.09 20.94
C ILE A 263 -11.54 -37.92 22.22
N GLY A 264 -12.04 -37.47 23.37
CA GLY A 264 -12.00 -38.22 24.64
C GLY A 264 -12.96 -39.41 24.70
N ALA A 265 -14.16 -39.29 24.12
CA ALA A 265 -15.14 -40.38 24.09
C ALA A 265 -14.69 -41.56 23.19
N GLY A 266 -13.97 -41.29 22.10
CA GLY A 266 -13.40 -42.34 21.23
C GLY A 266 -12.27 -43.14 21.88
N THR A 267 -11.55 -42.56 22.85
CA THR A 267 -10.45 -43.21 23.58
C THR A 267 -10.92 -43.94 24.83
N ALA A 268 -12.05 -43.55 25.45
CA ALA A 268 -12.65 -44.31 26.55
C ALA A 268 -13.36 -45.59 26.07
N ALA A 269 -13.95 -45.59 24.86
CA ALA A 269 -14.62 -46.76 24.29
C ALA A 269 -13.66 -47.89 23.85
N SER A 270 -12.35 -47.63 23.84
CA SER A 270 -11.31 -48.60 23.46
C SER A 270 -10.55 -49.19 24.66
N ALA A 271 -10.87 -48.78 25.90
CA ALA A 271 -10.20 -49.24 27.11
C ALA A 271 -10.94 -50.33 27.90
N ASP A 272 -12.12 -50.76 27.46
CA ASP A 272 -12.98 -51.73 28.18
C ASP A 272 -13.02 -53.14 27.53
N ILE A 273 -12.04 -53.46 26.68
CA ILE A 273 -11.87 -54.81 26.08
C ILE A 273 -10.51 -55.40 26.45
N THR A 274 -10.18 -55.46 27.74
CA THR A 274 -9.20 -56.42 28.27
C THR A 274 -9.45 -56.60 29.77
N GLY A 275 -10.31 -57.56 30.12
CA GLY A 275 -10.43 -58.14 31.46
C GLY A 275 -10.54 -59.67 31.32
N PRO A 276 -9.74 -60.47 32.04
CA PRO A 276 -9.34 -61.82 31.64
C PRO A 276 -10.27 -62.94 32.15
N ASP A 277 -10.20 -64.09 31.46
CA ASP A 277 -10.57 -65.42 31.98
C ASP A 277 -9.66 -65.85 33.14
#